data_AF-A0A3D5VFB4-F1
#
_entry.id   AF-A0A3D5VFB4-F1
#
_cell.length_a   1.000
_cell.length_b   1.000
_cell.length_c   1.000
_cell.angle_alpha   90.00
_cell.angle_beta   90.00
_cell.angle_gamma   90.00
#
_symmetry.space_group_name_H-M   'P 1'
#
loop_
_entity.id
_entity.type
_entity.pdbx_description
1 polymer ?
#
loop_
_entity_poly.entity_id
_entity_poly.type
_entity_poly.pdbx_seq_one_letter_code
_entity_poly.pdbx_strand_id
1 'polypeptide(L)' 'ELQGQGRVLVRPSGTEPLIRVMLEGPQKAQLQALAQAIAEVIKTEQG' A
#
# COMPACT_ATOMS: atom_id res chain seq x y z
N GLU A 1 6.59 -2.25 -11.75
CA GLU A 1 7.10 -1.46 -10.61
C GLU A 1 8.14 -2.23 -9.78
N LEU A 2 7.80 -3.32 -9.09
CA LEU A 2 8.75 -3.98 -8.16
C LEU A 2 9.61 -5.13 -8.73
N GLN A 3 9.31 -5.65 -9.93
CA GLN A 3 10.12 -6.67 -10.64
C GLN A 3 10.63 -7.85 -9.78
N GLY A 4 9.81 -8.36 -8.85
CA GLY A 4 10.18 -9.45 -7.95
C GLY A 4 11.10 -9.06 -6.77
N GLN A 5 11.52 -7.80 -6.70
CA GLN A 5 12.38 -7.26 -5.64
C GLN A 5 11.58 -6.57 -4.52
N GLY A 6 10.28 -6.81 -4.43
CA GLY A 6 9.44 -6.16 -3.44
C GLY A 6 8.15 -6.89 -3.18
N ARG A 7 7.48 -6.49 -2.09
CA ARG A 7 6.24 -7.09 -1.62
C ARG A 7 5.25 -6.00 -1.25
N VAL A 8 3.97 -6.31 -1.49
CA VAL A 8 2.84 -5.48 -1.06
C VAL A 8 1.97 -6.33 -0.16
N LEU A 9 1.67 -5.82 1.03
CA LEU A 9 0.74 -6.43 1.98
C LEU A 9 -0.39 -5.44 2.24
N VAL A 10 -1.62 -5.89 1.98
CA VAL A 10 -2.84 -5.14 2.30
C VAL A 10 -3.66 -5.95 3.28
N ARG A 11 -4.08 -5.33 4.39
CA ARG A 11 -4.94 -5.96 5.38
C ARG A 11 -5.91 -4.97 6.02
N PRO A 12 -7.15 -5.38 6.33
CA PRO A 12 -8.00 -4.58 7.21
C PRO A 12 -7.42 -4.56 8.63
N SER A 13 -7.67 -3.48 9.37
CA SER A 13 -7.44 -3.47 10.82
C SER A 13 -8.60 -4.17 11.52
N GLY A 14 -8.30 -5.03 12.50
CA GLY A 14 -9.31 -5.75 13.28
C GLY A 14 -9.85 -4.96 14.47
N THR A 15 -9.22 -3.83 14.81
CA THR A 15 -9.55 -3.02 16.00
C THR A 15 -9.88 -1.57 15.65
N GLU A 16 -9.66 -1.16 14.40
CA GLU A 16 -9.84 0.22 13.95
C GLU A 16 -10.51 0.20 12.56
N PRO A 17 -11.34 1.20 12.21
CA PRO A 17 -11.99 1.27 10.91
C PRO A 17 -11.03 1.81 9.84
N LEU A 18 -9.92 1.09 9.59
CA LEU A 18 -8.91 1.48 8.60
C LEU A 18 -8.30 0.27 7.89
N ILE A 19 -7.74 0.51 6.71
CA ILE A 19 -6.96 -0.47 5.93
C ILE A 19 -5.47 -0.14 6.05
N ARG A 20 -4.66 -1.15 6.31
CA ARG A 20 -3.20 -1.04 6.37
C ARG A 20 -2.59 -1.52 5.06
N VAL A 21 -1.75 -0.67 4.47
CA VAL A 21 -1.00 -0.95 3.25
C VAL A 21 0.49 -0.85 3.58
N MET A 22 1.23 -1.93 3.35
CA MET A 22 2.67 -2.02 3.64
C MET A 22 3.41 -2.47 2.38
N LEU A 23 4.44 -1.74 2.02
CA LEU A 23 5.28 -2.04 0.86
C LEU A 23 6.74 -2.20 1.30
N GLU A 24 7.37 -3.24 0.77
CA GLU A 24 8.79 -3.54 0.97
C GLU A 24 9.52 -3.56 -0.38
N GLY A 25 10.75 -3.06 -0.42
CA GLY A 25 11.58 -3.05 -1.62
C GLY A 25 12.80 -2.13 -1.51
N PRO A 26 13.60 -2.02 -2.58
CA PRO A 26 14.93 -1.40 -2.52
C PRO A 26 14.91 0.14 -2.62
N GLN A 27 13.91 0.74 -3.28
CA GLN A 27 13.83 2.19 -3.47
C GLN A 27 12.68 2.82 -2.70
N LYS A 28 13.00 3.49 -1.58
CA LYS A 28 12.01 4.18 -0.73
C LYS A 28 11.11 5.16 -1.49
N ALA A 29 11.68 5.98 -2.38
CA ALA A 29 10.90 6.96 -3.13
C ALA A 29 9.84 6.30 -4.02
N GLN A 30 10.20 5.20 -4.69
CA GLN A 30 9.28 4.40 -5.49
C GLN A 30 8.19 3.77 -4.61
N LEU A 31 8.58 3.14 -3.49
CA LEU A 31 7.63 2.54 -2.56
C LEU A 31 6.64 3.56 -2.00
N GLN A 32 7.10 4.77 -1.71
CA GLN A 32 6.25 5.83 -1.19
C GLN A 32 5.24 6.32 -2.23
N ALA A 33 5.66 6.50 -3.49
CA ALA A 33 4.76 6.83 -4.58
C ALA A 33 3.71 5.74 -4.80
N LEU A 34 4.13 4.47 -4.78
CA LEU A 34 3.25 3.31 -4.91
C LEU A 34 2.26 3.20 -3.76
N ALA A 35 2.74 3.35 -2.52
CA ALA A 35 1.89 3.29 -1.33
C ALA A 35 0.81 4.37 -1.38
N GLN A 36 1.17 5.59 -1.79
CA GLN A 36 0.21 6.69 -1.95
C GLN A 36 -0.82 6.36 -3.04
N ALA A 37 -0.38 5.88 -4.21
CA ALA A 37 -1.30 5.53 -5.30
C ALA A 37 -2.30 4.44 -4.89
N ILE A 38 -1.83 3.38 -4.20
CA ILE A 38 -2.69 2.31 -3.68
C ILE A 38 -3.67 2.86 -2.65
N ALA A 39 -3.21 3.71 -1.72
CA ALA A 39 -4.06 4.31 -0.71
C ALA A 39 -5.17 5.18 -1.32
N GLU A 40 -4.88 5.95 -2.38
CA GLU A 40 -5.90 6.75 -3.07
C GLU A 40 -6.95 5.86 -3.74
N VAL A 41 -6.55 4.79 -4.43
CA VAL A 41 -7.51 3.84 -5.02
C VAL A 41 -8.43 3.23 -3.93
N ILE A 42 -7.85 2.80 -2.80
CA ILE A 42 -8.63 2.23 -1.70
C ILE A 42 -9.63 3.25 -1.14
N LYS A 43 -9.26 4.52 -1.04
CA LYS A 43 -10.19 5.57 -0.58
C LYS A 43 -11.33 5.79 -1.57
N THR A 44 -11.04 5.79 -2.88
CA THR A 44 -12.05 5.96 -3.92
C THR A 44 -13.05 4.81 -3.94
N GLU A 45 -12.60 3.56 -3.81
CA GLU A 45 -13.46 2.37 -3.86
C GLU A 45 -14.20 2.07 -2.53
N GLN A 46 -13.83 2.72 -1.43
CA GLN A 46 -14.54 2.63 -0.14
C GLN A 46 -15.53 3.78 0.11
N GLY A 47 -15.66 4.72 -0.83
CA GLY A 47 -16.74 5.71 -0.87
C GLY A 47 -17.98 5.16 -1.56
#